data_AF-A0A3Q9W7P3-F1
#
_entry.id   AF-A0A3Q9W7P3-F1
#
_cell.length_a   1.000
_cell.length_b   1.000
_cell.length_c   1.000
_cell.angle_alpha   90.00
_cell.angle_beta   90.00
_cell.angle_gamma   90.00
#
_symmetry.space_group_name_H-M   'P 1'
#
loop_
_entity.id
_entity.type
_entity.pdbx_description
1 polymer ?
#
loop_
_entity_poly.entity_id
_entity_poly.type
_entity_poly.pdbx_seq_one_letter_code
_entity_poly.pdbx_strand_id
1 'polypeptide(L)'
;MTYNPLNDGPDWTFDLLEEYQAEIARVAAHYRLDTYPNQIEVITAEQMMDAYSSVGMPIGYAHWSYGKKFIQTEQTYKRGQMGLAYEIVINSDPCIAYLMEENTMPMQALVMAHACYGHNSFFKGNYLFRAWTDASSIIDYLVFAKNYVAKCEQKYGIDEVENLLDSCHALMNYGVDRYKRPQQISMYEEQKRQKEREDYLQSQVNELWRTIPKGKQQDEREDVKFPSEPQENILYFIEKNAPLLESWQREIIRIVRKVSQYFYPQRQTQVMNEGWATFWHYTILNHLYDEGKLSDAFMLEFLQSHTNVVYQPPYNSKFYSGINPYALGFNMMVDIRRICENPTDEDKYWFPEFAGKDWLDTLHFAMENFKDESFVSQFLSPKIMRDFKLFTIIDQEKSPHLEVGAIHDESGYQKVRNSLSAHYNLSNHEPNIQVYNVDIRGDRSLTLRYVPHNKVPLADSKKEVLKHLYRLWGFPVKLEELQDDGTVNILGQCPQENKDDSI
;
A
#
# COMPACT_ATOMS: atom_id res chain seq x y z
N MET A 1 -10.03 -38.06 20.70
CA MET A 1 -10.22 -37.73 19.28
C MET A 1 -9.75 -38.90 18.44
N THR A 2 -10.44 -39.22 17.36
CA THR A 2 -10.05 -40.28 16.41
C THR A 2 -9.06 -39.68 15.41
N TYR A 3 -7.82 -40.16 15.43
CA TYR A 3 -6.80 -39.81 14.44
C TYR A 3 -7.25 -40.29 13.06
N ASN A 4 -7.54 -39.34 12.16
CA ASN A 4 -7.99 -39.60 10.80
C ASN A 4 -7.45 -38.48 9.89
N PRO A 5 -6.14 -38.51 9.59
CA PRO A 5 -5.49 -37.44 8.86
C PRO A 5 -5.98 -37.40 7.41
N LEU A 6 -6.07 -36.19 6.88
CA LEU A 6 -6.23 -35.93 5.45
C LEU A 6 -4.97 -36.40 4.70
N ASN A 7 -5.12 -36.68 3.41
CA ASN A 7 -3.98 -37.05 2.58
C ASN A 7 -3.01 -35.86 2.47
N ASP A 8 -1.73 -36.09 2.75
CA ASP A 8 -0.67 -35.09 2.79
C ASP A 8 0.49 -35.45 1.83
N GLY A 9 0.18 -36.19 0.77
CA GLY A 9 1.12 -36.51 -0.30
C GLY A 9 1.72 -35.27 -0.99
N PRO A 10 2.82 -35.42 -1.73
CA PRO A 10 3.46 -34.31 -2.43
C PRO A 10 2.58 -33.77 -3.57
N ASP A 11 1.75 -34.63 -4.17
CA ASP A 11 0.84 -34.28 -5.24
C ASP A 11 -0.53 -33.86 -4.70
N TRP A 12 -1.23 -33.02 -5.45
CA TRP A 12 -2.55 -32.53 -5.11
C TRP A 12 -3.57 -32.81 -6.24
N THR A 13 -4.85 -32.90 -5.88
CA THR A 13 -5.97 -32.99 -6.82
C THR A 13 -7.04 -31.96 -6.44
N PHE A 14 -7.88 -31.54 -7.39
CA PHE A 14 -8.97 -30.60 -7.08
C PHE A 14 -9.88 -31.10 -5.96
N ASP A 15 -10.23 -32.39 -5.96
CA ASP A 15 -11.03 -33.00 -4.90
C ASP A 15 -10.34 -32.87 -3.52
N LEU A 16 -9.02 -33.05 -3.46
CA LEU A 16 -8.27 -32.93 -2.22
C LEU A 16 -8.14 -31.47 -1.77
N LEU A 17 -7.97 -30.54 -2.72
CA LEU A 17 -8.00 -29.10 -2.44
C LEU A 17 -9.36 -28.69 -1.85
N GLU A 18 -10.47 -29.21 -2.39
CA GLU A 18 -11.82 -28.97 -1.86
C GLU A 18 -11.99 -29.54 -0.44
N GLU A 19 -11.45 -30.74 -0.18
CA GLU A 19 -11.49 -31.35 1.16
C GLU A 19 -10.74 -30.51 2.20
N TYR A 20 -9.51 -30.08 1.88
CA TYR A 20 -8.74 -29.19 2.75
C TYR A 20 -9.43 -27.83 2.91
N GLN A 21 -9.94 -27.25 1.82
CA GLN A 21 -10.67 -25.99 1.87
C GLN A 21 -11.87 -26.08 2.81
N ALA A 22 -12.62 -27.19 2.78
CA ALA A 22 -13.78 -27.41 3.64
C ALA A 22 -13.41 -27.51 5.13
N GLU A 23 -12.34 -28.23 5.47
CA GLU A 23 -11.87 -28.35 6.85
C GLU A 23 -11.28 -27.02 7.37
N ILE A 24 -10.51 -26.32 6.55
CA ILE A 24 -10.01 -24.98 6.85
C ILE A 24 -11.18 -24.00 7.03
N ALA A 25 -12.21 -24.05 6.17
CA ALA A 25 -13.42 -23.23 6.29
C ALA A 25 -14.14 -23.46 7.62
N ARG A 26 -14.28 -24.73 8.03
CA ARG A 26 -14.94 -25.11 9.29
C ARG A 26 -14.22 -24.50 10.49
N VAL A 27 -12.89 -24.60 10.52
CA VAL A 27 -12.09 -24.04 11.61
C VAL A 27 -12.07 -22.51 11.56
N ALA A 28 -11.97 -21.90 10.38
CA ALA A 28 -12.09 -20.46 10.21
C ALA A 28 -13.44 -19.92 10.74
N ALA A 29 -14.54 -20.61 10.43
CA ALA A 29 -15.88 -20.30 10.93
C ALA A 29 -15.98 -20.46 12.46
N HIS A 30 -15.33 -21.48 13.04
CA HIS A 30 -15.23 -21.65 14.49
C HIS A 30 -14.62 -20.41 15.18
N TYR A 31 -13.62 -19.78 14.55
CA TYR A 31 -12.98 -18.55 15.04
C TYR A 31 -13.65 -17.25 14.57
N ARG A 32 -14.83 -17.32 13.94
CA ARG A 32 -15.61 -16.15 13.47
C ARG A 32 -14.87 -15.31 12.40
N LEU A 33 -14.07 -15.95 11.54
CA LEU A 33 -13.49 -15.25 10.39
C LEU A 33 -14.57 -14.95 9.36
N ASP A 34 -14.87 -13.66 9.15
CA ASP A 34 -15.77 -13.21 8.10
C ASP A 34 -14.99 -12.93 6.82
N THR A 35 -15.28 -13.66 5.75
CA THR A 35 -14.56 -13.58 4.47
C THR A 35 -15.50 -13.29 3.31
N TYR A 36 -14.98 -12.72 2.22
CA TYR A 36 -15.67 -12.78 0.93
C TYR A 36 -15.67 -14.23 0.42
N PRO A 37 -16.60 -14.61 -0.48
CA PRO A 37 -16.56 -15.91 -1.13
C PRO A 37 -15.18 -16.13 -1.78
N ASN A 38 -14.58 -17.30 -1.55
CA ASN A 38 -13.26 -17.61 -2.09
C ASN A 38 -13.37 -18.14 -3.52
N GLN A 39 -12.56 -17.59 -4.42
CA GLN A 39 -12.29 -18.10 -5.76
C GLN A 39 -10.81 -18.50 -5.83
N ILE A 40 -10.56 -19.81 -5.80
CA ILE A 40 -9.20 -20.36 -5.84
C ILE A 40 -8.84 -20.65 -7.30
N GLU A 41 -7.73 -20.06 -7.77
CA GLU A 41 -7.19 -20.29 -9.10
C GLU A 41 -5.77 -20.86 -8.99
N VAL A 42 -5.52 -22.01 -9.61
CA VAL A 42 -4.17 -22.59 -9.67
C VAL A 42 -3.46 -22.07 -10.90
N ILE A 43 -2.27 -21.51 -10.71
CA ILE A 43 -1.46 -20.88 -11.75
C ILE A 43 -0.02 -21.40 -11.77
N THR A 44 0.63 -21.23 -12.92
CA THR A 44 2.04 -21.58 -13.08
C THR A 44 2.94 -20.55 -12.37
N ALA A 45 4.20 -20.94 -12.11
CA ALA A 45 5.19 -20.01 -11.53
C ALA A 45 5.42 -18.77 -12.42
N GLU A 46 5.34 -18.91 -13.75
CA GLU A 46 5.46 -17.78 -14.70
C GLU A 46 4.29 -16.81 -14.57
N GLN A 47 3.06 -17.33 -14.51
CA GLN A 47 1.86 -16.51 -14.30
C GLN A 47 1.90 -15.78 -12.95
N MET A 48 2.42 -16.43 -11.91
CA MET A 48 2.60 -15.79 -10.61
C MET A 48 3.60 -14.64 -10.66
N MET A 49 4.75 -14.83 -11.33
CA MET A 49 5.73 -13.75 -11.51
C MET A 49 5.15 -12.58 -12.29
N ASP A 50 4.35 -12.85 -13.33
CA ASP A 50 3.68 -11.82 -14.12
C ASP A 50 2.73 -10.99 -13.25
N ALA A 51 1.87 -11.66 -12.48
CA ALA A 51 0.95 -11.00 -11.55
C ALA A 51 1.66 -10.22 -10.43
N TYR A 52 2.81 -10.69 -9.94
CA TYR A 52 3.63 -9.93 -8.98
C TYR A 52 4.25 -8.66 -9.59
N SER A 53 4.68 -8.76 -10.84
CA SER A 53 5.32 -7.66 -11.55
C SER A 53 4.34 -6.50 -11.82
N SER A 54 3.06 -6.82 -12.02
CA SER A 54 1.96 -5.88 -12.22
C SER A 54 1.32 -5.39 -10.91
N VAL A 55 2.02 -5.48 -9.77
CA VAL A 55 1.54 -5.01 -8.45
C VAL A 55 0.30 -5.80 -7.96
N GLY A 56 0.24 -7.10 -8.25
CA GLY A 56 -0.87 -7.96 -7.83
C GLY A 56 -2.14 -7.78 -8.68
N MET A 57 -2.03 -7.13 -9.85
CA MET A 57 -3.14 -6.95 -10.79
C MET A 57 -2.98 -7.88 -12.01
N PRO A 58 -3.60 -9.07 -12.03
CA PRO A 58 -3.52 -9.98 -13.17
C PRO A 58 -4.16 -9.39 -14.43
N ILE A 59 -5.05 -8.40 -14.28
CA ILE A 59 -5.69 -7.68 -15.39
C ILE A 59 -5.25 -6.21 -15.41
N GLY A 60 -3.93 -5.98 -15.43
CA GLY A 60 -3.35 -4.64 -15.59
C GLY A 60 -3.26 -4.20 -17.07
N TYR A 61 -3.09 -2.89 -17.28
CA TYR A 61 -2.53 -2.38 -18.54
C TYR A 61 -1.02 -2.63 -18.58
N ALA A 62 -0.46 -2.70 -19.79
CA ALA A 62 0.97 -2.91 -19.96
C ALA A 62 1.77 -1.65 -19.61
N HIS A 63 2.91 -1.82 -18.95
CA HIS A 63 3.87 -0.75 -18.69
C HIS A 63 5.27 -1.35 -18.53
N TRP A 64 6.29 -0.73 -19.12
CA TRP A 64 7.65 -1.28 -19.13
C TRP A 64 8.24 -1.47 -17.72
N SER A 65 7.83 -0.64 -16.75
CA SER A 65 8.31 -0.76 -15.36
C SER A 65 7.90 -2.09 -14.73
N TYR A 66 6.74 -2.63 -15.12
CA TYR A 66 6.28 -3.95 -14.68
C TYR A 66 7.16 -5.04 -15.29
N GLY A 67 7.44 -4.96 -16.61
CA GLY A 67 8.37 -5.89 -17.27
C GLY A 67 9.78 -5.86 -16.67
N LYS A 68 10.29 -4.69 -16.28
CA LYS A 68 11.56 -4.57 -15.57
C LYS A 68 11.52 -5.27 -14.20
N LYS A 69 10.43 -5.10 -13.46
CA LYS A 69 10.21 -5.76 -12.16
C LYS A 69 10.06 -7.28 -12.32
N PHE A 70 9.40 -7.73 -13.38
CA PHE A 70 9.29 -9.15 -13.75
C PHE A 70 10.68 -9.76 -13.92
N ILE A 71 11.52 -9.18 -14.78
CA ILE A 71 12.88 -9.69 -15.04
C ILE A 71 13.71 -9.72 -13.75
N GLN A 72 13.61 -8.69 -12.90
CA GLN A 72 14.30 -8.66 -11.61
C GLN A 72 13.84 -9.81 -10.69
N THR A 73 12.53 -10.05 -10.61
CA THR A 73 11.94 -11.11 -9.79
C THR A 73 12.33 -12.49 -10.31
N GLU A 74 12.18 -12.71 -11.61
CA GLU A 74 12.55 -13.96 -12.29
C GLU A 74 14.04 -14.30 -12.09
N GLN A 75 14.93 -13.31 -12.25
CA GLN A 75 16.38 -13.52 -12.04
C GLN A 75 16.71 -13.88 -10.59
N THR A 76 16.04 -13.25 -9.63
CA THR A 76 16.26 -13.51 -8.20
C THR A 76 15.76 -14.92 -7.83
N TYR A 77 14.61 -15.32 -8.38
CA TYR A 77 14.06 -16.66 -8.22
C TYR A 77 14.95 -17.74 -8.84
N LYS A 78 15.35 -17.60 -10.11
CA LYS A 78 16.23 -18.55 -10.80
C LYS A 78 17.58 -18.74 -10.11
N ARG A 79 18.06 -17.71 -9.39
CA ARG A 79 19.30 -17.74 -8.61
C ARG A 79 19.13 -18.37 -7.22
N GLY A 80 17.92 -18.78 -6.84
CA GLY A 80 17.61 -19.31 -5.51
C GLY A 80 17.82 -18.29 -4.39
N GLN A 81 17.89 -17.00 -4.71
CA GLN A 81 18.13 -15.93 -3.74
C GLN A 81 16.88 -15.54 -2.96
N MET A 82 15.71 -15.89 -3.50
CA MET A 82 14.40 -15.66 -2.90
C MET A 82 13.49 -16.82 -3.29
N GLY A 83 12.72 -17.35 -2.34
CA GLY A 83 11.55 -18.17 -2.68
C GLY A 83 10.52 -17.30 -3.39
N LEU A 84 9.72 -17.86 -4.29
CA LEU A 84 8.50 -17.18 -4.72
C LEU A 84 7.60 -17.00 -3.49
N ALA A 85 6.89 -15.88 -3.44
CA ALA A 85 5.76 -15.77 -2.53
C ALA A 85 4.74 -16.83 -2.95
N TYR A 86 4.17 -17.53 -1.98
CA TYR A 86 3.44 -18.78 -2.21
C TYR A 86 2.04 -18.55 -2.81
N GLU A 87 1.62 -17.30 -2.88
CA GLU A 87 0.26 -16.84 -3.09
C GLU A 87 0.22 -15.47 -3.78
N ILE A 88 -0.92 -15.13 -4.38
CA ILE A 88 -1.36 -13.75 -4.59
C ILE A 88 -2.83 -13.69 -4.23
N VAL A 89 -3.24 -12.67 -3.47
CA VAL A 89 -4.64 -12.47 -3.10
C VAL A 89 -5.13 -11.12 -3.63
N ILE A 90 -6.28 -11.13 -4.29
CA ILE A 90 -6.97 -9.93 -4.74
C ILE A 90 -8.16 -9.68 -3.84
N ASN A 91 -8.22 -8.48 -3.27
CA ASN A 91 -9.38 -7.98 -2.54
C ASN A 91 -10.56 -7.68 -3.48
N SER A 92 -11.20 -8.72 -4.00
CA SER A 92 -12.43 -8.66 -4.78
C SER A 92 -13.56 -9.42 -4.10
N ASP A 93 -14.79 -9.28 -4.60
CA ASP A 93 -15.95 -10.08 -4.21
C ASP A 93 -16.50 -10.81 -5.44
N PRO A 94 -16.18 -12.10 -5.66
CA PRO A 94 -15.43 -13.01 -4.77
C PRO A 94 -13.93 -12.68 -4.67
N CYS A 95 -13.31 -13.05 -3.55
CA CYS A 95 -11.87 -12.87 -3.30
C CYS A 95 -11.10 -13.92 -4.09
N ILE A 96 -10.19 -13.46 -4.95
CA ILE A 96 -9.40 -14.35 -5.81
C ILE A 96 -8.09 -14.67 -5.12
N ALA A 97 -7.82 -15.96 -4.91
CA ALA A 97 -6.57 -16.46 -4.34
C ALA A 97 -5.85 -17.34 -5.37
N TYR A 98 -4.65 -16.94 -5.74
CA TYR A 98 -3.79 -17.66 -6.67
C TYR A 98 -2.87 -18.62 -5.92
N LEU A 99 -2.96 -19.90 -6.26
CA LEU A 99 -2.12 -20.98 -5.72
C LEU A 99 -1.14 -21.43 -6.79
N MET A 100 0.11 -21.69 -6.43
CA MET A 100 1.08 -22.23 -7.40
C MET A 100 0.81 -23.71 -7.65
N GLU A 101 0.89 -24.16 -8.90
CA GLU A 101 0.76 -25.57 -9.23
C GLU A 101 1.91 -26.45 -8.68
N GLU A 102 3.10 -25.85 -8.52
CA GLU A 102 4.31 -26.53 -8.04
C GLU A 102 4.31 -26.76 -6.52
N ASN A 103 3.33 -26.21 -5.80
CA ASN A 103 3.20 -26.38 -4.35
C ASN A 103 2.79 -27.82 -3.99
N THR A 104 3.39 -28.35 -2.93
CA THR A 104 2.94 -29.58 -2.27
C THR A 104 1.58 -29.38 -1.59
N MET A 105 0.86 -30.45 -1.24
CA MET A 105 -0.39 -30.33 -0.48
C MET A 105 -0.26 -29.54 0.83
N PRO A 106 0.77 -29.76 1.67
CA PRO A 106 0.99 -28.94 2.86
C PRO A 106 1.15 -27.45 2.54
N MET A 107 1.87 -27.11 1.47
CA MET A 107 2.01 -25.74 1.03
C MET A 107 0.68 -25.17 0.50
N GLN A 108 -0.09 -25.94 -0.28
CA GLN A 108 -1.43 -25.51 -0.73
C GLN A 108 -2.36 -25.21 0.45
N ALA A 109 -2.38 -26.09 1.46
CA ALA A 109 -3.18 -25.90 2.66
C ALA A 109 -2.73 -24.68 3.49
N LEU A 110 -1.42 -24.44 3.61
CA LEU A 110 -0.87 -23.22 4.22
C LEU A 110 -1.34 -21.97 3.47
N VAL A 111 -1.22 -21.96 2.14
CA VAL A 111 -1.63 -20.84 1.29
C VAL A 111 -3.14 -20.61 1.38
N MET A 112 -3.96 -21.66 1.38
CA MET A 112 -5.41 -21.53 1.58
C MET A 112 -5.73 -20.88 2.92
N ALA A 113 -5.15 -21.37 4.02
CA ALA A 113 -5.40 -20.79 5.34
C ALA A 113 -4.91 -19.32 5.42
N HIS A 114 -3.77 -19.01 4.79
CA HIS A 114 -3.16 -17.68 4.78
C HIS A 114 -3.93 -16.68 3.90
N ALA A 115 -4.09 -16.98 2.62
CA ALA A 115 -4.69 -16.08 1.64
C ALA A 115 -6.22 -16.09 1.69
N CYS A 116 -6.84 -17.28 1.64
CA CYS A 116 -8.30 -17.42 1.51
C CYS A 116 -9.07 -17.08 2.79
N TYR A 117 -8.43 -17.18 3.96
CA TYR A 117 -9.07 -16.91 5.26
C TYR A 117 -8.36 -15.82 6.04
N GLY A 118 -7.03 -15.79 6.07
CA GLY A 118 -6.24 -14.72 6.69
C GLY A 118 -6.46 -13.37 6.00
N HIS A 119 -5.82 -13.16 4.85
CA HIS A 119 -5.92 -11.88 4.13
C HIS A 119 -7.36 -11.52 3.74
N ASN A 120 -8.14 -12.48 3.27
CA ASN A 120 -9.53 -12.24 2.88
C ASN A 120 -10.35 -11.66 4.05
N SER A 121 -10.24 -12.23 5.25
CA SER A 121 -10.96 -11.68 6.42
C SER A 121 -10.42 -10.31 6.85
N PHE A 122 -9.12 -10.07 6.70
CA PHE A 122 -8.54 -8.75 6.96
C PHE A 122 -9.09 -7.69 6.02
N PHE A 123 -9.13 -7.98 4.71
CA PHE A 123 -9.66 -7.06 3.70
C PHE A 123 -11.14 -6.76 3.89
N LYS A 124 -11.94 -7.77 4.28
CA LYS A 124 -13.37 -7.58 4.55
C LYS A 124 -13.64 -6.81 5.84
N GLY A 125 -12.88 -7.10 6.90
CA GLY A 125 -13.11 -6.61 8.26
C GLY A 125 -12.48 -5.25 8.59
N ASN A 126 -11.30 -4.94 8.07
CA ASN A 126 -10.58 -3.73 8.49
C ASN A 126 -11.27 -2.45 7.98
N TYR A 127 -11.37 -1.43 8.86
CA TYR A 127 -12.08 -0.19 8.54
C TYR A 127 -11.48 0.59 7.35
N LEU A 128 -10.16 0.51 7.11
CA LEU A 128 -9.54 1.20 5.97
C LEU A 128 -9.98 0.56 4.66
N PHE A 129 -10.01 -0.77 4.58
CA PHE A 129 -10.47 -1.45 3.37
C PHE A 129 -11.96 -1.18 3.11
N ARG A 130 -12.80 -1.27 4.15
CA ARG A 130 -14.24 -0.92 4.05
C ARG A 130 -14.50 0.52 3.58
N ALA A 131 -13.61 1.45 3.96
CA ALA A 131 -13.78 2.87 3.62
C ALA A 131 -13.19 3.26 2.25
N TRP A 132 -12.14 2.58 1.78
CA TRP A 132 -11.35 3.00 0.62
C TRP A 132 -11.42 2.06 -0.58
N THR A 133 -11.80 0.80 -0.37
CA THR A 133 -11.87 -0.21 -1.42
C THR A 133 -13.32 -0.50 -1.79
N ASP A 134 -13.54 -0.81 -3.07
CA ASP A 134 -14.79 -1.40 -3.56
C ASP A 134 -14.43 -2.74 -4.20
N ALA A 135 -14.45 -3.80 -3.37
CA ALA A 135 -14.09 -5.15 -3.76
C ALA A 135 -15.01 -5.68 -4.88
N SER A 136 -16.26 -5.22 -4.96
CA SER A 136 -17.24 -5.69 -5.94
C SER A 136 -16.96 -5.18 -7.36
N SER A 137 -16.36 -3.99 -7.49
CA SER A 137 -16.21 -3.32 -8.80
C SER A 137 -14.78 -3.27 -9.32
N ILE A 138 -13.78 -3.67 -8.52
CA ILE A 138 -12.36 -3.47 -8.87
C ILE A 138 -11.96 -4.25 -10.13
N ILE A 139 -12.41 -5.50 -10.28
CA ILE A 139 -12.07 -6.34 -11.44
C ILE A 139 -12.58 -5.70 -12.73
N ASP A 140 -13.84 -5.28 -12.75
CA ASP A 140 -14.44 -4.57 -13.89
C ASP A 140 -13.70 -3.27 -14.21
N TYR A 141 -13.27 -2.54 -13.17
CA TYR A 141 -12.50 -1.32 -13.33
C TYR A 141 -11.13 -1.57 -13.97
N LEU A 142 -10.43 -2.63 -13.55
CA LEU A 142 -9.14 -3.03 -14.12
C LEU A 142 -9.27 -3.48 -15.58
N VAL A 143 -10.30 -4.28 -15.90
CA VAL A 143 -10.63 -4.66 -17.29
C VAL A 143 -10.91 -3.41 -18.14
N PHE A 144 -11.69 -2.46 -17.61
CA PHE A 144 -11.94 -1.18 -18.27
C PHE A 144 -10.64 -0.41 -18.52
N ALA A 145 -9.80 -0.26 -17.50
CA ALA A 145 -8.53 0.47 -17.58
C ALA A 145 -7.62 -0.13 -18.65
N LYS A 146 -7.43 -1.46 -18.63
CA LYS A 146 -6.66 -2.20 -19.64
C LYS A 146 -7.16 -1.93 -21.05
N ASN A 147 -8.47 -2.07 -21.27
CA ASN A 147 -9.08 -1.86 -22.58
C ASN A 147 -9.03 -0.39 -23.03
N TYR A 148 -9.13 0.56 -22.10
CA TYR A 148 -9.04 1.97 -22.39
C TYR A 148 -7.62 2.36 -22.85
N VAL A 149 -6.60 1.94 -22.09
CA VAL A 149 -5.19 2.17 -22.44
C VAL A 149 -4.88 1.58 -23.81
N ALA A 150 -5.27 0.33 -24.08
CA ALA A 150 -5.04 -0.31 -25.38
C ALA A 150 -5.72 0.44 -26.55
N LYS A 151 -6.92 1.01 -26.34
CA LYS A 151 -7.58 1.85 -27.34
C LYS A 151 -6.84 3.17 -27.56
N CYS A 152 -6.30 3.77 -26.50
CA CYS A 152 -5.48 4.97 -26.62
C CYS A 152 -4.19 4.68 -27.39
N GLU A 153 -3.51 3.57 -27.11
CA GLU A 153 -2.29 3.17 -27.84
C GLU A 153 -2.55 2.99 -29.34
N GLN A 154 -3.67 2.34 -29.70
CA GLN A 154 -4.07 2.17 -31.10
C GLN A 154 -4.38 3.51 -31.81
N LYS A 155 -4.92 4.49 -31.09
CA LYS A 155 -5.40 5.75 -31.67
C LYS A 155 -4.34 6.86 -31.68
N TYR A 156 -3.53 6.94 -30.62
CA TYR A 156 -2.59 8.04 -30.37
C TYR A 156 -1.12 7.60 -30.46
N GLY A 157 -0.85 6.30 -30.56
CA GLY A 157 0.49 5.74 -30.59
C GLY A 157 0.96 5.29 -29.20
N ILE A 158 1.83 4.28 -29.18
CA ILE A 158 2.36 3.69 -27.95
C ILE A 158 3.23 4.70 -27.19
N ASP A 159 4.16 5.37 -27.89
CA ASP A 159 5.12 6.30 -27.27
C ASP A 159 4.43 7.44 -26.51
N GLU A 160 3.34 8.00 -27.04
CA GLU A 160 2.60 9.11 -26.40
C GLU A 160 1.85 8.64 -25.14
N VAL A 161 1.23 7.46 -25.21
CA VAL A 161 0.52 6.86 -24.07
C VAL A 161 1.50 6.46 -22.97
N GLU A 162 2.63 5.85 -23.33
CA GLU A 162 3.68 5.43 -22.41
C GLU A 162 4.32 6.63 -21.71
N ASN A 163 4.67 7.70 -22.45
CA ASN A 163 5.21 8.93 -21.85
C ASN A 163 4.27 9.59 -20.84
N LEU A 164 2.96 9.49 -21.08
CA LEU A 164 1.94 9.96 -20.14
C LEU A 164 1.86 9.04 -18.92
N LEU A 165 1.79 7.72 -19.13
CA LEU A 165 1.75 6.72 -18.07
C LEU A 165 2.99 6.81 -17.16
N ASP A 166 4.18 6.98 -17.73
CA ASP A 166 5.43 7.21 -17.00
C ASP A 166 5.30 8.37 -16.02
N SER A 167 4.72 9.48 -16.50
CA SER A 167 4.55 10.68 -15.70
C SER A 167 3.51 10.50 -14.60
N CYS A 168 2.45 9.74 -14.88
CA CYS A 168 1.45 9.37 -13.88
C CYS A 168 2.03 8.42 -12.83
N HIS A 169 2.81 7.41 -13.24
CA HIS A 169 3.47 6.44 -12.37
C HIS A 169 4.52 7.08 -11.47
N ALA A 170 5.29 8.04 -11.98
CA ALA A 170 6.23 8.83 -11.17
C ALA A 170 5.55 9.61 -10.03
N LEU A 171 4.26 9.92 -10.19
CA LEU A 171 3.45 10.70 -9.24
C LEU A 171 2.36 9.85 -8.56
N MET A 172 2.38 8.52 -8.73
CA MET A 172 1.33 7.61 -8.29
C MET A 172 0.99 7.78 -6.81
N ASN A 173 2.01 7.97 -5.97
CA ASN A 173 1.87 8.18 -4.53
C ASN A 173 1.18 9.52 -4.16
N TYR A 174 1.20 10.50 -5.06
CA TYR A 174 0.51 11.79 -4.92
C TYR A 174 -0.85 11.81 -5.66
N GLY A 175 -1.39 10.62 -5.95
CA GLY A 175 -2.74 10.43 -6.51
C GLY A 175 -3.83 10.20 -5.47
N VAL A 176 -3.49 10.13 -4.19
CA VAL A 176 -4.45 9.84 -3.12
C VAL A 176 -4.76 11.12 -2.35
N ASP A 177 -6.05 11.43 -2.18
CA ASP A 177 -6.46 12.50 -1.27
C ASP A 177 -6.57 11.90 0.13
N ARG A 178 -5.59 12.17 0.99
CA ARG A 178 -5.48 11.53 2.31
C ARG A 178 -6.61 11.91 3.28
N TYR A 179 -7.31 13.01 2.99
CA TYR A 179 -8.31 13.60 3.90
C TYR A 179 -9.75 13.47 3.39
N LYS A 180 -9.96 13.26 2.07
CA LYS A 180 -11.30 13.07 1.50
C LYS A 180 -11.52 11.63 1.04
N ARG A 181 -12.55 11.03 1.63
CA ARG A 181 -12.99 9.67 1.29
C ARG A 181 -13.64 9.65 -0.10
N PRO A 182 -13.31 8.69 -0.97
CA PRO A 182 -13.99 8.53 -2.25
C PRO A 182 -15.45 8.09 -2.02
N GLN A 183 -16.36 8.60 -2.85
CA GLN A 183 -17.73 8.07 -2.91
C GLN A 183 -17.74 6.78 -3.73
N GLN A 184 -18.40 5.74 -3.24
CA GLN A 184 -18.71 4.54 -4.00
C GLN A 184 -19.67 4.93 -5.13
N ILE A 185 -19.18 4.88 -6.37
CA ILE A 185 -19.96 5.18 -7.56
C ILE A 185 -19.90 3.93 -8.42
N SER A 186 -21.07 3.41 -8.82
CA SER A 186 -21.16 2.22 -9.67
C SER A 186 -20.44 2.42 -11.01
N MET A 187 -19.85 1.35 -11.55
CA MET A 187 -19.22 1.35 -12.89
C MET A 187 -20.17 1.84 -14.00
N TYR A 188 -21.46 1.54 -13.91
CA TYR A 188 -22.45 2.03 -14.88
C TYR A 188 -22.61 3.55 -14.82
N GLU A 189 -22.67 4.11 -13.62
CA GLU A 189 -22.70 5.57 -13.42
C GLU A 189 -21.37 6.21 -13.84
N GLU A 190 -20.26 5.51 -13.67
CA GLU A 190 -18.94 5.96 -14.08
C GLU A 190 -18.79 6.07 -15.60
N GLN A 191 -19.25 5.06 -16.35
CA GLN A 191 -19.27 5.09 -17.82
C GLN A 191 -20.23 6.16 -18.36
N LYS A 192 -21.39 6.34 -17.71
CA LYS A 192 -22.33 7.40 -18.09
C LYS A 192 -21.73 8.79 -17.85
N ARG A 193 -21.11 8.99 -16.69
CA ARG A 193 -20.39 10.23 -16.36
C ARG A 193 -19.19 10.46 -17.26
N GLN A 194 -18.55 9.42 -17.80
CA GLN A 194 -17.44 9.57 -18.75
C GLN A 194 -17.92 10.28 -20.03
N LYS A 195 -19.03 9.80 -20.63
CA LYS A 195 -19.63 10.43 -21.81
C LYS A 195 -20.09 11.86 -21.52
N GLU A 196 -20.75 12.08 -20.38
CA GLU A 196 -21.17 13.43 -19.96
C GLU A 196 -19.98 14.37 -19.71
N ARG A 197 -18.83 13.85 -19.27
CA ARG A 197 -17.60 14.63 -19.05
C ARG A 197 -16.88 14.97 -20.33
N GLU A 198 -16.85 14.09 -21.32
CA GLU A 198 -16.30 14.40 -22.65
C GLU A 198 -16.98 15.64 -23.24
N ASP A 199 -18.29 15.76 -23.05
CA ASP A 199 -19.08 16.90 -23.52
C ASP A 199 -18.93 18.17 -22.64
N TYR A 200 -18.78 18.01 -21.31
CA TYR A 200 -18.74 19.13 -20.35
C TYR A 200 -17.36 19.77 -20.19
N LEU A 201 -16.26 18.99 -20.26
CA LEU A 201 -14.89 19.47 -20.00
C LEU A 201 -14.38 20.49 -21.03
N GLN A 202 -14.92 20.51 -22.25
CA GLN A 202 -14.59 21.53 -23.25
C GLN A 202 -15.10 22.94 -22.88
N SER A 203 -16.10 23.04 -21.98
CA SER A 203 -16.73 24.31 -21.61
C SER A 203 -16.06 25.02 -20.42
N GLN A 204 -15.74 24.30 -19.33
CA GLN A 204 -15.22 24.91 -18.09
C GLN A 204 -13.74 25.33 -18.14
N VAL A 205 -12.87 24.54 -18.80
CA VAL A 205 -11.44 24.92 -18.92
C VAL A 205 -11.33 26.23 -19.72
N ASN A 206 -12.17 26.39 -20.74
CA ASN A 206 -12.20 27.65 -21.49
C ASN A 206 -12.69 28.83 -20.65
N GLU A 207 -13.58 28.68 -19.66
CA GLU A 207 -14.06 29.79 -18.83
C GLU A 207 -13.04 30.28 -17.79
N LEU A 208 -12.33 29.37 -17.10
CA LEU A 208 -11.24 29.71 -16.17
C LEU A 208 -10.09 30.46 -16.87
N TRP A 209 -9.84 30.16 -18.14
CA TRP A 209 -8.75 30.75 -18.92
C TRP A 209 -9.21 31.81 -19.95
N ARG A 210 -10.52 32.10 -20.07
CA ARG A 210 -11.07 33.07 -21.05
C ARG A 210 -10.96 34.52 -20.61
N THR A 211 -10.84 34.81 -19.34
CA THR A 211 -10.74 36.20 -18.86
C THR A 211 -9.30 36.68 -18.96
N ILE A 212 -8.88 36.97 -20.20
CA ILE A 212 -7.76 37.88 -20.46
C ILE A 212 -8.35 39.29 -20.45
N PRO A 213 -8.12 40.14 -19.43
CA PRO A 213 -8.34 41.57 -19.61
C PRO A 213 -7.26 42.05 -20.60
N LYS A 214 -7.66 42.29 -21.85
CA LYS A 214 -6.89 43.17 -22.73
C LYS A 214 -7.03 44.58 -22.18
N GLY A 215 -6.15 44.96 -21.27
CA GLY A 215 -6.08 46.32 -20.77
C GLY A 215 -5.19 46.41 -19.54
N LYS A 216 -4.09 47.17 -19.68
CA LYS A 216 -3.32 47.68 -18.54
C LYS A 216 -4.24 48.55 -17.67
N GLN A 217 -4.82 47.96 -16.63
CA GLN A 217 -5.27 48.69 -15.45
C GLN A 217 -4.75 47.93 -14.24
N GLN A 218 -3.75 48.51 -13.59
CA GLN A 218 -3.37 48.19 -12.22
C GLN A 218 -4.52 48.64 -11.32
N ASP A 219 -5.53 47.79 -11.17
CA ASP A 219 -6.34 47.83 -9.96
C ASP A 219 -5.65 46.89 -8.94
N GLU A 220 -5.37 47.42 -7.75
CA GLU A 220 -4.99 46.66 -6.55
C GLU A 220 -6.13 45.69 -6.15
N ARG A 221 -6.31 44.61 -6.92
CA ARG A 221 -7.21 43.51 -6.56
C ARG A 221 -6.35 42.41 -5.98
N GLU A 222 -6.61 42.07 -4.72
CA GLU A 222 -5.95 41.02 -3.95
C GLU A 222 -5.51 39.85 -4.84
N ASP A 223 -4.26 39.42 -4.70
CA ASP A 223 -3.74 38.21 -5.34
C ASP A 223 -4.52 37.00 -4.80
N VAL A 224 -5.65 36.69 -5.44
CA VAL A 224 -6.46 35.53 -5.11
C VAL A 224 -5.67 34.29 -5.54
N LYS A 225 -5.03 33.67 -4.56
CA LYS A 225 -4.28 32.43 -4.69
C LYS A 225 -5.18 31.29 -5.16
N PHE A 226 -4.72 30.55 -6.16
CA PHE A 226 -5.40 29.35 -6.66
C PHE A 226 -4.47 28.14 -6.61
N PRO A 227 -4.89 27.01 -6.03
CA PRO A 227 -6.17 26.77 -5.37
C PRO A 227 -6.31 27.59 -4.07
N SER A 228 -7.55 27.84 -3.64
CA SER A 228 -7.84 28.58 -2.40
C SER A 228 -7.24 27.89 -1.18
N GLU A 229 -7.23 26.55 -1.21
CA GLU A 229 -6.53 25.70 -0.25
C GLU A 229 -5.50 24.84 -0.98
N PRO A 230 -4.27 24.68 -0.46
CA PRO A 230 -3.28 23.80 -1.04
C PRO A 230 -3.81 22.38 -1.29
N GLN A 231 -3.42 21.77 -2.40
CA GLN A 231 -3.90 20.43 -2.80
C GLN A 231 -2.76 19.41 -2.76
N GLU A 232 -2.90 18.40 -1.90
CA GLU A 232 -1.93 17.30 -1.78
C GLU A 232 -2.07 16.26 -2.90
N ASN A 233 -3.29 16.05 -3.41
CA ASN A 233 -3.54 15.16 -4.53
C ASN A 233 -3.17 15.83 -5.84
N ILE A 234 -1.89 15.75 -6.19
CA ILE A 234 -1.32 16.40 -7.38
C ILE A 234 -1.93 15.84 -8.66
N LEU A 235 -2.12 14.51 -8.77
CA LEU A 235 -2.74 13.93 -9.97
C LEU A 235 -4.19 14.37 -10.14
N TYR A 236 -4.97 14.48 -9.05
CA TYR A 236 -6.33 15.03 -9.10
C TYR A 236 -6.33 16.50 -9.53
N PHE A 237 -5.43 17.30 -8.98
CA PHE A 237 -5.32 18.71 -9.35
C PHE A 237 -5.02 18.88 -10.84
N ILE A 238 -4.08 18.09 -11.37
CA ILE A 238 -3.75 18.06 -12.80
C ILE A 238 -4.94 17.57 -13.62
N GLU A 239 -5.58 16.46 -13.24
CA GLU A 239 -6.76 15.89 -13.92
C GLU A 239 -7.86 16.94 -14.12
N LYS A 240 -8.08 17.84 -13.14
CA LYS A 240 -9.13 18.86 -13.19
C LYS A 240 -8.69 20.17 -13.83
N ASN A 241 -7.49 20.65 -13.50
CA ASN A 241 -7.11 22.04 -13.78
C ASN A 241 -6.10 22.20 -14.90
N ALA A 242 -5.43 21.12 -15.34
CA ALA A 242 -4.41 21.23 -16.37
C ALA A 242 -5.02 21.77 -17.68
N PRO A 243 -4.52 22.89 -18.22
CA PRO A 243 -5.15 23.58 -19.35
C PRO A 243 -5.05 22.83 -20.68
N LEU A 244 -3.95 22.12 -20.92
CA LEU A 244 -3.62 21.53 -22.22
C LEU A 244 -3.97 20.04 -22.34
N LEU A 245 -4.48 19.42 -21.28
CA LEU A 245 -4.81 18.00 -21.30
C LEU A 245 -6.06 17.71 -22.13
N GLU A 246 -5.89 16.83 -23.10
CA GLU A 246 -6.98 16.22 -23.86
C GLU A 246 -7.82 15.28 -22.98
N SER A 247 -9.06 15.01 -23.41
CA SER A 247 -9.99 14.15 -22.66
C SER A 247 -9.43 12.77 -22.35
N TRP A 248 -8.68 12.18 -23.29
CA TRP A 248 -8.10 10.84 -23.09
C TRP A 248 -6.94 10.84 -22.10
N GLN A 249 -6.13 11.90 -22.09
CA GLN A 249 -5.02 12.02 -21.14
C GLN A 249 -5.53 12.17 -19.70
N ARG A 250 -6.62 12.92 -19.52
CA ARG A 250 -7.28 13.06 -18.20
C ARG A 250 -7.81 11.73 -17.69
N GLU A 251 -8.38 10.91 -18.56
CA GLU A 251 -8.90 9.61 -18.15
C GLU A 251 -7.76 8.65 -17.79
N ILE A 252 -6.61 8.69 -18.48
CA ILE A 252 -5.42 7.91 -18.08
C ILE A 252 -4.91 8.36 -16.70
N ILE A 253 -4.78 9.67 -16.45
CA ILE A 253 -4.38 10.19 -15.13
C ILE A 253 -5.35 9.69 -14.06
N ARG A 254 -6.66 9.73 -14.34
CA ARG A 254 -7.70 9.23 -13.43
C ARG A 254 -7.59 7.72 -13.18
N ILE A 255 -7.25 6.93 -14.21
CA ILE A 255 -7.02 5.49 -14.10
C ILE A 255 -5.89 5.21 -13.11
N VAL A 256 -4.71 5.81 -13.34
CA VAL A 256 -3.56 5.64 -12.43
C VAL A 256 -3.92 6.09 -11.02
N ARG A 257 -4.62 7.22 -10.89
CA ARG A 257 -5.07 7.77 -9.61
C ARG A 257 -5.99 6.82 -8.84
N LYS A 258 -7.01 6.26 -9.49
CA LYS A 258 -7.96 5.31 -8.87
C LYS A 258 -7.28 4.01 -8.47
N VAL A 259 -6.39 3.49 -9.31
CA VAL A 259 -5.57 2.30 -8.97
C VAL A 259 -4.72 2.57 -7.74
N SER A 260 -4.03 3.72 -7.69
CA SER A 260 -3.23 4.14 -6.52
C SER A 260 -4.05 4.21 -5.23
N GLN A 261 -5.26 4.76 -5.34
CA GLN A 261 -6.17 4.92 -4.22
C GLN A 261 -6.67 3.57 -3.68
N TYR A 262 -6.94 2.61 -4.55
CA TYR A 262 -7.36 1.27 -4.16
C TYR A 262 -6.30 0.53 -3.33
N PHE A 263 -5.00 0.67 -3.68
CA PHE A 263 -3.90 0.04 -2.95
C PHE A 263 -3.40 0.85 -1.73
N TYR A 264 -3.97 2.02 -1.49
CA TYR A 264 -3.55 2.89 -0.39
C TYR A 264 -3.70 2.25 1.01
N PRO A 265 -4.79 1.52 1.34
CA PRO A 265 -4.91 0.84 2.63
C PRO A 265 -3.80 -0.18 2.90
N GLN A 266 -3.41 -0.98 1.89
CA GLN A 266 -2.38 -2.02 2.05
C GLN A 266 -1.05 -1.45 2.53
N ARG A 267 -0.70 -0.23 2.10
CA ARG A 267 0.54 0.46 2.52
C ARG A 267 0.51 0.94 3.98
N GLN A 268 -0.67 1.04 4.59
CA GLN A 268 -0.84 1.47 5.98
C GLN A 268 -1.08 0.33 6.96
N THR A 269 -1.29 -0.89 6.44
CA THR A 269 -1.68 -2.06 7.22
C THR A 269 -0.81 -3.26 6.90
N GLN A 270 0.42 -3.06 6.44
CA GLN A 270 1.30 -4.16 6.03
C GLN A 270 1.61 -5.09 7.22
N VAL A 271 2.00 -4.54 8.38
CA VAL A 271 2.30 -5.34 9.57
C VAL A 271 1.06 -6.09 10.06
N MET A 272 -0.07 -5.39 10.11
CA MET A 272 -1.33 -6.00 10.56
C MET A 272 -1.85 -7.06 9.60
N ASN A 273 -1.84 -6.79 8.29
CA ASN A 273 -2.34 -7.72 7.28
C ASN A 273 -1.51 -9.00 7.24
N GLU A 274 -0.18 -8.87 7.12
CA GLU A 274 0.72 -10.02 7.13
C GLU A 274 0.69 -10.75 8.47
N GLY A 275 0.64 -10.00 9.59
CA GLY A 275 0.51 -10.55 10.92
C GLY A 275 -0.79 -11.34 11.14
N TRP A 276 -1.92 -10.82 10.65
CA TRP A 276 -3.24 -11.45 10.74
C TRP A 276 -3.28 -12.76 9.96
N ALA A 277 -2.84 -12.73 8.71
CA ALA A 277 -2.79 -13.93 7.89
C ALA A 277 -1.82 -14.97 8.46
N THR A 278 -0.69 -14.52 8.99
CA THR A 278 0.31 -15.38 9.67
C THR A 278 -0.17 -15.91 11.03
N PHE A 279 -1.05 -15.19 11.72
CA PHE A 279 -1.66 -15.69 12.95
C PHE A 279 -2.69 -16.77 12.63
N TRP A 280 -3.53 -16.55 11.62
CA TRP A 280 -4.62 -17.46 11.28
C TRP A 280 -4.16 -18.72 10.58
N HIS A 281 -3.22 -18.67 9.62
CA HIS A 281 -2.73 -19.91 9.01
C HIS A 281 -2.07 -20.82 10.05
N TYR A 282 -1.39 -20.24 11.05
CA TYR A 282 -0.73 -20.97 12.12
C TYR A 282 -1.78 -21.55 13.07
N THR A 283 -2.74 -20.74 13.50
CA THR A 283 -3.79 -21.17 14.45
C THR A 283 -4.73 -22.21 13.84
N ILE A 284 -5.12 -22.05 12.57
CA ILE A 284 -6.03 -22.97 11.88
C ILE A 284 -5.36 -24.33 11.66
N LEU A 285 -4.12 -24.34 11.14
CA LEU A 285 -3.42 -25.59 10.88
C LEU A 285 -3.08 -26.33 12.18
N ASN A 286 -2.64 -25.64 13.24
CA ASN A 286 -2.44 -26.29 14.54
C ASN A 286 -3.76 -26.83 15.12
N HIS A 287 -4.88 -26.12 14.96
CA HIS A 287 -6.19 -26.63 15.40
C HIS A 287 -6.57 -27.93 14.66
N LEU A 288 -6.38 -27.99 13.34
CA LEU A 288 -6.62 -29.22 12.56
C LEU A 288 -5.68 -30.36 12.98
N TYR A 289 -4.42 -30.05 13.29
CA TYR A 289 -3.48 -31.03 13.83
C TYR A 289 -3.94 -31.57 15.20
N ASP A 290 -4.36 -30.69 16.11
CA ASP A 290 -4.87 -31.07 17.43
C ASP A 290 -6.12 -31.96 17.33
N GLU A 291 -6.97 -31.75 16.32
CA GLU A 291 -8.13 -32.61 16.01
C GLU A 291 -7.74 -33.97 15.38
N GLY A 292 -6.47 -34.16 15.03
CA GLY A 292 -5.96 -35.38 14.37
C GLY A 292 -6.28 -35.45 12.87
N LYS A 293 -6.52 -34.29 12.23
CA LYS A 293 -6.78 -34.15 10.78
C LYS A 293 -5.52 -33.93 9.95
N LEU A 294 -4.41 -33.54 10.57
CA LEU A 294 -3.11 -33.38 9.91
C LEU A 294 -2.10 -34.34 10.53
N SER A 295 -1.12 -34.78 9.72
CA SER A 295 -0.06 -35.67 10.18
C SER A 295 1.15 -34.90 10.72
N ASP A 296 2.06 -35.60 11.39
CA ASP A 296 3.36 -35.03 11.79
C ASP A 296 4.21 -34.60 10.58
N ALA A 297 4.14 -35.33 9.46
CA ALA A 297 4.91 -35.00 8.25
C ALA A 297 4.45 -33.67 7.63
N PHE A 298 3.13 -33.47 7.55
CA PHE A 298 2.53 -32.20 7.18
C PHE A 298 3.06 -31.07 8.05
N MET A 299 3.04 -31.27 9.38
CA MET A 299 3.43 -30.23 10.33
C MET A 299 4.92 -29.86 10.23
N LEU A 300 5.81 -30.80 9.93
CA LEU A 300 7.23 -30.50 9.73
C LEU A 300 7.46 -29.57 8.54
N GLU A 301 6.80 -29.83 7.41
CA GLU A 301 6.90 -28.97 6.22
C GLU A 301 6.27 -27.58 6.46
N PHE A 302 5.09 -27.56 7.09
CA PHE A 302 4.43 -26.33 7.50
C PHE A 302 5.34 -25.47 8.41
N LEU A 303 5.93 -26.06 9.45
CA LEU A 303 6.77 -25.34 10.41
C LEU A 303 8.04 -24.80 9.74
N GLN A 304 8.64 -25.55 8.82
CA GLN A 304 9.79 -25.07 8.05
C GLN A 304 9.42 -23.84 7.22
N SER A 305 8.30 -23.89 6.50
CA SER A 305 7.83 -22.77 5.69
C SER A 305 7.46 -21.55 6.54
N HIS A 306 6.67 -21.75 7.61
CA HIS A 306 6.27 -20.69 8.52
C HIS A 306 7.48 -20.01 9.17
N THR A 307 8.43 -20.77 9.73
CA THR A 307 9.61 -20.22 10.42
C THR A 307 10.53 -19.43 9.49
N ASN A 308 10.63 -19.81 8.22
CA ASN A 308 11.37 -19.04 7.22
C ASN A 308 10.73 -17.67 6.97
N VAL A 309 9.40 -17.61 6.88
CA VAL A 309 8.65 -16.36 6.63
C VAL A 309 8.71 -15.43 7.84
N VAL A 310 8.58 -15.95 9.06
CA VAL A 310 8.60 -15.12 10.29
C VAL A 310 10.01 -14.86 10.81
N TYR A 311 11.06 -15.26 10.10
CA TYR A 311 12.42 -15.01 10.53
C TYR A 311 12.76 -13.50 10.48
N GLN A 312 13.22 -12.96 11.61
CA GLN A 312 13.75 -11.61 11.71
C GLN A 312 15.28 -11.66 11.82
N PRO A 313 16.03 -11.24 10.79
CA PRO A 313 17.48 -11.08 10.90
C PRO A 313 17.83 -10.06 11.99
N PRO A 314 18.92 -10.26 12.75
CA PRO A 314 19.39 -9.25 13.70
C PRO A 314 19.92 -8.02 12.97
N TYR A 315 19.92 -6.85 13.63
CA TYR A 315 20.29 -5.56 13.03
C TYR A 315 21.71 -5.52 12.41
N ASN A 316 22.62 -6.38 12.87
CA ASN A 316 24.00 -6.49 12.40
C ASN A 316 24.20 -7.53 11.29
N SER A 317 23.12 -8.17 10.83
CA SER A 317 23.14 -9.10 9.70
C SER A 317 23.29 -8.36 8.38
N LYS A 318 24.03 -8.93 7.44
CA LYS A 318 24.11 -8.44 6.05
C LYS A 318 22.77 -8.53 5.31
N PHE A 319 21.86 -9.37 5.80
CA PHE A 319 20.53 -9.59 5.23
C PHE A 319 19.43 -8.78 5.94
N TYR A 320 19.79 -7.90 6.87
CA TYR A 320 18.81 -7.02 7.53
C TYR A 320 18.36 -5.93 6.54
N SER A 321 17.06 -5.91 6.24
CA SER A 321 16.41 -4.92 5.37
C SER A 321 15.33 -4.10 6.09
N GLY A 322 15.27 -4.18 7.42
CA GLY A 322 14.22 -3.59 8.24
C GLY A 322 13.56 -4.61 9.16
N ILE A 323 12.47 -4.18 9.80
CA ILE A 323 11.64 -5.07 10.61
C ILE A 323 10.70 -5.83 9.67
N ASN A 324 10.80 -7.16 9.70
CA ASN A 324 9.96 -8.07 8.95
C ASN A 324 8.49 -7.93 9.45
N PRO A 325 7.55 -7.51 8.58
CA PRO A 325 6.15 -7.32 8.97
C PRO A 325 5.48 -8.61 9.42
N TYR A 326 5.80 -9.76 8.81
CA TYR A 326 5.32 -11.08 9.21
C TYR A 326 5.76 -11.40 10.64
N ALA A 327 7.05 -11.21 10.92
CA ALA A 327 7.62 -11.48 12.23
C ALA A 327 6.98 -10.61 13.32
N LEU A 328 6.94 -9.29 13.11
CA LEU A 328 6.40 -8.36 14.10
C LEU A 328 4.89 -8.56 14.30
N GLY A 329 4.12 -8.58 13.21
CA GLY A 329 2.67 -8.69 13.25
C GLY A 329 2.20 -10.00 13.90
N PHE A 330 2.79 -11.13 13.50
CA PHE A 330 2.48 -12.44 14.09
C PHE A 330 2.75 -12.46 15.59
N ASN A 331 3.96 -12.04 16.01
CA ASN A 331 4.34 -12.07 17.42
C ASN A 331 3.48 -11.13 18.27
N MET A 332 3.08 -9.97 17.72
CA MET A 332 2.14 -9.07 18.40
C MET A 332 0.77 -9.73 18.61
N MET A 333 0.22 -10.43 17.61
CA MET A 333 -1.08 -11.10 17.74
C MET A 333 -1.04 -12.31 18.69
N VAL A 334 0.03 -13.10 18.62
CA VAL A 334 0.31 -14.17 19.60
C VAL A 334 0.40 -13.59 21.01
N ASP A 335 1.03 -12.43 21.17
CA ASP A 335 1.18 -11.79 22.48
C ASP A 335 -0.15 -11.21 22.99
N ILE A 336 -1.00 -10.64 22.13
CA ILE A 336 -2.36 -10.22 22.51
C ILE A 336 -3.13 -11.43 23.07
N ARG A 337 -3.09 -12.57 22.37
CA ARG A 337 -3.73 -13.80 22.85
C ARG A 337 -3.17 -14.25 24.20
N ARG A 338 -1.84 -14.27 24.35
CA ARG A 338 -1.17 -14.61 25.61
C ARG A 338 -1.59 -13.67 26.75
N ILE A 339 -1.65 -12.36 26.52
CA ILE A 339 -2.05 -11.36 27.54
C ILE A 339 -3.50 -11.58 27.97
N CYS A 340 -4.37 -11.95 27.04
CA CYS A 340 -5.76 -12.26 27.33
C CYS A 340 -5.90 -13.56 28.15
N GLU A 341 -5.20 -14.63 27.76
CA GLU A 341 -5.33 -15.95 28.41
C GLU A 341 -4.52 -16.07 29.71
N ASN A 342 -3.30 -15.54 29.74
CA ASN A 342 -2.32 -15.70 30.82
C ASN A 342 -1.55 -14.38 31.10
N PRO A 343 -2.22 -13.34 31.64
CA PRO A 343 -1.59 -12.04 31.88
C PRO A 343 -0.58 -12.07 33.04
N THR A 344 0.59 -11.48 32.82
CA THR A 344 1.56 -11.14 33.88
C THR A 344 1.19 -9.80 34.54
N ASP A 345 1.85 -9.46 35.64
CA ASP A 345 1.62 -8.16 36.30
C ASP A 345 2.09 -6.97 35.45
N GLU A 346 3.13 -7.15 34.63
CA GLU A 346 3.56 -6.15 33.64
C GLU A 346 2.47 -5.94 32.57
N ASP A 347 1.83 -7.02 32.10
CA ASP A 347 0.75 -6.93 31.13
C ASP A 347 -0.48 -6.22 31.70
N LYS A 348 -0.84 -6.50 32.95
CA LYS A 348 -1.97 -5.81 33.63
C LYS A 348 -1.71 -4.32 33.81
N TYR A 349 -0.44 -3.93 34.01
CA TYR A 349 -0.05 -2.53 34.11
C TYR A 349 -0.12 -1.81 32.76
N TRP A 350 0.41 -2.42 31.70
CA TRP A 350 0.45 -1.81 30.36
C TRP A 350 -0.87 -1.90 29.60
N PHE A 351 -1.65 -2.96 29.84
CA PHE A 351 -2.86 -3.29 29.08
C PHE A 351 -4.04 -3.64 30.01
N PRO A 352 -4.39 -2.77 30.97
CA PRO A 352 -5.51 -3.03 31.90
C PRO A 352 -6.84 -3.22 31.17
N GLU A 353 -6.96 -2.66 29.97
CA GLU A 353 -8.17 -2.70 29.15
C GLU A 353 -8.46 -4.07 28.54
N PHE A 354 -7.48 -4.97 28.40
CA PHE A 354 -7.72 -6.30 27.79
C PHE A 354 -6.98 -7.47 28.44
N ALA A 355 -6.06 -7.23 29.38
CA ALA A 355 -5.45 -8.31 30.16
C ALA A 355 -6.53 -9.15 30.87
N GLY A 356 -6.58 -10.45 30.59
CA GLY A 356 -7.59 -11.36 31.14
C GLY A 356 -8.97 -11.34 30.46
N LYS A 357 -9.15 -10.63 29.34
CA LYS A 357 -10.41 -10.63 28.55
C LYS A 357 -10.43 -11.75 27.51
N ASP A 358 -11.54 -11.86 26.77
CA ASP A 358 -11.64 -12.77 25.63
C ASP A 358 -10.62 -12.36 24.55
N TRP A 359 -9.73 -13.30 24.20
CA TRP A 359 -8.65 -13.03 23.26
C TRP A 359 -9.15 -12.86 21.83
N LEU A 360 -10.23 -13.56 21.46
CA LEU A 360 -10.74 -13.57 20.10
C LEU A 360 -11.46 -12.26 19.80
N ASP A 361 -12.29 -11.78 20.74
CA ASP A 361 -12.93 -10.46 20.67
C ASP A 361 -11.87 -9.34 20.62
N THR A 362 -10.80 -9.46 21.41
CA THR A 362 -9.71 -8.46 21.44
C THR A 362 -8.95 -8.41 20.11
N LEU A 363 -8.65 -9.57 19.51
CA LEU A 363 -7.99 -9.64 18.21
C LEU A 363 -8.86 -9.09 17.08
N HIS A 364 -10.15 -9.45 17.03
CA HIS A 364 -11.08 -8.89 16.05
C HIS A 364 -11.23 -7.37 16.22
N PHE A 365 -11.34 -6.87 17.46
CA PHE A 365 -11.34 -5.43 17.72
C PHE A 365 -10.08 -4.74 17.20
N ALA A 366 -8.90 -5.32 17.43
CA ALA A 366 -7.65 -4.79 16.93
C ALA A 366 -7.62 -4.77 15.38
N MET A 367 -8.01 -5.86 14.74
CA MET A 367 -8.04 -5.98 13.28
C MET A 367 -9.03 -4.99 12.63
N GLU A 368 -10.23 -4.85 13.19
CA GLU A 368 -11.29 -4.05 12.58
C GLU A 368 -11.03 -2.54 12.66
N ASN A 369 -10.36 -2.06 13.71
CA ASN A 369 -10.36 -0.64 14.10
C ASN A 369 -9.01 0.06 14.00
N PHE A 370 -7.92 -0.66 13.74
CA PHE A 370 -6.57 -0.09 13.75
C PHE A 370 -5.85 -0.27 12.40
N LYS A 371 -4.85 0.59 12.20
CA LYS A 371 -3.81 0.52 11.17
C LYS A 371 -2.43 0.35 11.82
N ASP A 372 -1.38 0.05 11.07
CA ASP A 372 -0.06 -0.34 11.63
C ASP A 372 0.47 0.63 12.70
N GLU A 373 0.50 1.93 12.41
CA GLU A 373 0.92 2.98 13.35
C GLU A 373 0.18 2.86 14.69
N SER A 374 -1.15 2.81 14.64
CA SER A 374 -2.01 2.77 15.82
C SER A 374 -1.99 1.39 16.49
N PHE A 375 -1.81 0.31 15.73
CA PHE A 375 -1.68 -1.04 16.27
C PHE A 375 -0.41 -1.19 17.10
N VAL A 376 0.72 -0.70 16.59
CA VAL A 376 1.97 -0.62 17.36
C VAL A 376 1.80 0.28 18.59
N SER A 377 1.20 1.46 18.41
CA SER A 377 0.95 2.40 19.51
C SER A 377 0.04 1.82 20.61
N GLN A 378 -0.89 0.90 20.29
CA GLN A 378 -1.91 0.40 21.22
C GLN A 378 -1.70 -1.05 21.71
N PHE A 379 -0.96 -1.87 20.97
CA PHE A 379 -0.75 -3.28 21.33
C PHE A 379 0.72 -3.76 21.45
N LEU A 380 1.73 -2.96 21.09
CA LEU A 380 3.13 -3.39 21.26
C LEU A 380 3.51 -3.48 22.74
N SER A 381 3.81 -4.68 23.22
CA SER A 381 4.15 -4.94 24.62
C SER A 381 5.64 -4.79 24.94
N PRO A 382 5.99 -4.52 26.21
CA PRO A 382 7.36 -4.62 26.72
C PRO A 382 8.03 -5.96 26.41
N LYS A 383 7.29 -7.07 26.49
CA LYS A 383 7.80 -8.39 26.18
C LYS A 383 8.29 -8.47 24.74
N ILE A 384 7.45 -8.09 23.77
CA ILE A 384 7.83 -8.11 22.35
C ILE A 384 9.01 -7.16 22.08
N MET A 385 9.04 -5.98 22.72
CA MET A 385 10.19 -5.07 22.60
C MET A 385 11.51 -5.71 23.07
N ARG A 386 11.47 -6.50 24.15
CA ARG A 386 12.64 -7.26 24.62
C ARG A 386 13.00 -8.43 23.71
N ASP A 387 12.01 -9.20 23.24
CA ASP A 387 12.23 -10.37 22.38
C ASP A 387 12.89 -9.96 21.05
N PHE A 388 12.44 -8.85 20.46
CA PHE A 388 13.02 -8.27 19.25
C PHE A 388 14.26 -7.41 19.51
N LYS A 389 14.62 -7.19 20.78
CA LYS A 389 15.73 -6.33 21.22
C LYS A 389 15.68 -4.94 20.58
N LEU A 390 14.49 -4.34 20.56
CA LEU A 390 14.27 -3.06 19.90
C LEU A 390 15.05 -1.92 20.57
N PHE A 391 15.54 -0.99 19.76
CA PHE A 391 16.18 0.25 20.19
C PHE A 391 16.00 1.33 19.12
N THR A 392 16.16 2.59 19.51
CA THR A 392 16.09 3.74 18.60
C THR A 392 17.49 4.25 18.27
N ILE A 393 17.69 4.67 17.02
CA ILE A 393 18.88 5.44 16.62
C ILE A 393 18.47 6.89 16.44
N ILE A 394 19.24 7.79 17.05
CA ILE A 394 19.12 9.24 16.89
C ILE A 394 20.24 9.68 15.97
N ASP A 395 19.85 10.20 14.81
CA ASP A 395 20.74 10.82 13.83
C ASP A 395 20.50 12.32 13.82
N GLN A 396 21.54 13.09 14.14
CA GLN A 396 21.52 14.54 14.13
C GLN A 396 22.54 15.02 13.11
N GLU A 397 22.11 15.81 12.13
CA GLU A 397 22.95 16.30 11.03
C GLU A 397 24.28 16.94 11.49
N LYS A 398 24.27 17.60 12.66
CA LYS A 398 25.45 18.27 13.22
C LYS A 398 26.36 17.35 14.05
N SER A 399 25.93 16.13 14.33
CA SER A 399 26.69 15.17 15.13
C SER A 399 27.54 14.27 14.21
N PRO A 400 28.83 14.06 14.52
CA PRO A 400 29.66 13.11 13.78
C PRO A 400 29.39 11.63 14.14
N HIS A 401 28.50 11.38 15.10
CA HIS A 401 28.21 10.04 15.63
C HIS A 401 26.70 9.83 15.75
N LEU A 402 26.27 8.58 15.52
CA LEU A 402 24.91 8.13 15.80
C LEU A 402 24.79 7.80 17.30
N GLU A 403 23.69 8.21 17.91
CA GLU A 403 23.38 7.92 19.31
C GLU A 403 22.36 6.78 19.40
N VAL A 404 22.63 5.79 20.25
CA VAL A 404 21.61 4.82 20.66
C VAL A 404 20.74 5.49 21.72
N GLY A 405 19.49 5.78 21.33
CA GLY A 405 18.52 6.44 22.20
C GLY A 405 17.87 5.48 23.18
N ALA A 406 16.53 5.40 23.15
CA ALA A 406 15.79 4.46 23.99
C ALA A 406 16.03 3.01 23.58
N ILE A 407 16.10 2.13 24.58
CA ILE A 407 16.25 0.68 24.41
C ILE A 407 15.07 -0.05 25.05
N HIS A 408 15.02 -1.37 24.92
CA HIS A 408 13.97 -2.25 25.44
C HIS A 408 14.05 -2.46 26.98
N ASP A 409 14.11 -1.37 27.74
CA ASP A 409 14.02 -1.33 29.20
C ASP A 409 12.81 -0.51 29.68
N GLU A 410 12.56 -0.53 31.00
CA GLU A 410 11.40 0.12 31.63
C GLU A 410 11.29 1.62 31.30
N SER A 411 12.42 2.33 31.22
CA SER A 411 12.46 3.75 30.90
C SER A 411 12.30 4.04 29.40
N GLY A 412 12.65 3.05 28.56
CA GLY A 412 12.70 3.17 27.12
C GLY A 412 11.46 2.65 26.40
N TYR A 413 10.67 1.74 26.98
CA TYR A 413 9.53 1.09 26.30
C TYR A 413 8.58 2.08 25.63
N GLN A 414 8.17 3.15 26.33
CA GLN A 414 7.26 4.13 25.76
C GLN A 414 7.88 4.88 24.57
N LYS A 415 9.17 5.21 24.66
CA LYS A 415 9.90 5.90 23.58
C LYS A 415 10.11 5.00 22.37
N VAL A 416 10.56 3.76 22.59
CA VAL A 416 10.73 2.74 21.53
C VAL A 416 9.41 2.52 20.79
N ARG A 417 8.31 2.35 21.54
CA ARG A 417 6.98 2.16 20.99
C ARG A 417 6.50 3.36 20.17
N ASN A 418 6.70 4.58 20.68
CA ASN A 418 6.33 5.80 19.95
C ASN A 418 7.17 5.97 18.68
N SER A 419 8.47 5.70 18.74
CA SER A 419 9.36 5.75 17.57
C SER A 419 8.99 4.70 16.52
N LEU A 420 8.68 3.47 16.93
CA LEU A 420 8.26 2.43 15.99
C LEU A 420 6.88 2.73 15.39
N SER A 421 5.94 3.24 16.19
CA SER A 421 4.64 3.70 15.69
C SER A 421 4.80 4.81 14.65
N ALA A 422 5.64 5.82 14.92
CA ALA A 422 5.95 6.89 13.98
C ALA A 422 6.66 6.38 12.71
N HIS A 423 7.41 5.28 12.80
CA HIS A 423 7.99 4.59 11.64
C HIS A 423 6.94 3.90 10.76
N TYR A 424 5.75 3.58 11.25
CA TYR A 424 4.66 3.06 10.40
C TYR A 424 3.68 4.16 9.96
N ASN A 425 3.88 5.41 10.39
CA ASN A 425 3.08 6.53 9.90
C ASN A 425 3.55 6.92 8.49
N LEU A 426 2.72 6.58 7.49
CA LEU A 426 2.99 6.87 6.08
C LEU A 426 3.27 8.36 5.81
N SER A 427 2.66 9.27 6.58
CA SER A 427 2.85 10.71 6.43
C SER A 427 4.25 11.18 6.79
N ASN A 428 5.01 10.38 7.54
CA ASN A 428 6.40 10.67 7.90
C ASN A 428 7.40 10.21 6.81
N HIS A 429 6.99 9.23 5.99
CA HIS A 429 7.84 8.66 4.92
C HIS A 429 7.60 9.29 3.57
N GLU A 430 6.36 9.71 3.29
CA GLU A 430 6.02 10.38 2.05
C GLU A 430 6.22 11.89 2.20
N PRO A 431 7.07 12.52 1.38
CA PRO A 431 7.29 13.95 1.47
C PRO A 431 5.99 14.74 1.34
N ASN A 432 5.79 15.72 2.23
CA ASN A 432 4.61 16.58 2.18
C ASN A 432 4.78 17.65 1.08
N ILE A 433 4.31 17.33 -0.12
CA ILE A 433 4.35 18.21 -1.30
C ILE A 433 2.92 18.53 -1.71
N GLN A 434 2.60 19.82 -1.84
CA GLN A 434 1.26 20.29 -2.17
C GLN A 434 1.31 21.30 -3.30
N VAL A 435 0.28 21.29 -4.16
CA VAL A 435 0.02 22.39 -5.08
C VAL A 435 -0.36 23.61 -4.26
N TYR A 436 0.52 24.60 -4.27
CA TYR A 436 0.37 25.81 -3.47
C TYR A 436 -0.23 26.95 -4.28
N ASN A 437 0.23 27.19 -5.50
CA ASN A 437 -0.27 28.28 -6.33
C ASN A 437 -0.21 27.95 -7.83
N VAL A 438 -1.09 28.57 -8.61
CA VAL A 438 -1.03 28.63 -10.07
C VAL A 438 -1.14 30.09 -10.49
N ASP A 439 -0.23 30.54 -11.33
CA ASP A 439 -0.29 31.88 -11.91
C ASP A 439 -1.36 31.96 -13.01
N ILE A 440 -2.63 32.12 -12.63
CA ILE A 440 -3.74 32.16 -13.60
C ILE A 440 -3.63 33.35 -14.55
N ARG A 441 -3.03 34.46 -14.11
CA ARG A 441 -3.02 35.74 -14.84
C ARG A 441 -1.76 35.98 -15.67
N GLY A 442 -0.65 35.32 -15.33
CA GLY A 442 0.61 35.42 -16.05
C GLY A 442 0.92 34.18 -16.87
N ASP A 443 2.00 33.48 -16.52
CA ASP A 443 2.59 32.42 -17.34
C ASP A 443 1.99 31.02 -17.10
N ARG A 444 0.98 30.93 -16.24
CA ARG A 444 0.34 29.66 -15.82
C ARG A 444 1.27 28.73 -15.07
N SER A 445 2.35 29.25 -14.49
CA SER A 445 3.28 28.44 -13.72
C SER A 445 2.61 27.81 -12.50
N LEU A 446 2.95 26.54 -12.26
CA LEU A 446 2.49 25.76 -11.11
C LEU A 446 3.56 25.81 -10.02
N THR A 447 3.18 26.25 -8.82
CA THR A 447 4.05 26.27 -7.65
C THR A 447 3.68 25.14 -6.70
N LEU A 448 4.61 24.21 -6.51
CA LEU A 448 4.55 23.16 -5.51
C LEU A 448 5.32 23.59 -4.26
N ARG A 449 4.77 23.28 -3.08
CA ARG A 449 5.40 23.56 -1.79
C ARG A 449 5.66 22.27 -1.05
N TYR A 450 6.93 22.06 -0.74
CA TYR A 450 7.41 21.04 0.18
C TYR A 450 7.47 21.61 1.60
N VAL A 451 6.89 20.88 2.56
CA VAL A 451 7.01 21.17 4.00
C VAL A 451 7.84 20.06 4.63
N PRO A 452 9.12 20.32 4.99
CA PRO A 452 9.99 19.32 5.57
C PRO A 452 9.45 18.78 6.89
N HIS A 453 9.50 17.46 7.06
CA HIS A 453 9.35 16.82 8.36
C HIS A 453 10.74 16.53 8.94
N ASN A 454 11.01 16.97 10.16
CA ASN A 454 12.32 16.80 10.83
C ASN A 454 13.54 17.25 10.01
N LYS A 455 13.38 18.28 9.16
CA LYS A 455 14.46 18.81 8.29
C LYS A 455 15.05 17.79 7.33
N VAL A 456 14.31 16.71 7.03
CA VAL A 456 14.76 15.71 6.06
C VAL A 456 14.69 16.32 4.65
N PRO A 457 15.80 16.35 3.88
CA PRO A 457 15.79 16.90 2.54
C PRO A 457 15.16 15.95 1.53
N LEU A 458 14.60 16.50 0.44
CA LEU A 458 14.17 15.70 -0.72
C LEU A 458 15.37 15.08 -1.45
N ALA A 459 15.22 13.81 -1.83
CA ALA A 459 16.19 13.07 -2.65
C ALA A 459 16.52 13.77 -3.98
N ASP A 460 17.71 13.49 -4.53
CA ASP A 460 18.18 14.09 -5.78
C ASP A 460 17.29 13.77 -7.00
N SER A 461 16.52 12.68 -6.92
CA SER A 461 15.50 12.30 -7.91
C SER A 461 14.40 13.35 -8.11
N LYS A 462 14.26 14.33 -7.20
CA LYS A 462 13.29 15.44 -7.32
C LYS A 462 13.34 16.16 -8.66
N LYS A 463 14.53 16.29 -9.26
CA LYS A 463 14.70 16.95 -10.58
C LYS A 463 14.03 16.17 -11.71
N GLU A 464 14.07 14.85 -11.67
CA GLU A 464 13.44 14.00 -12.68
C GLU A 464 11.91 13.97 -12.50
N VAL A 465 11.43 13.90 -11.26
CA VAL A 465 9.99 13.97 -10.96
C VAL A 465 9.38 15.30 -11.42
N LEU A 466 10.11 16.41 -11.30
CA LEU A 466 9.65 17.72 -11.79
C LEU A 466 9.47 17.77 -13.32
N LYS A 467 10.25 17.01 -14.09
CA LYS A 467 10.06 16.92 -15.56
C LYS A 467 8.74 16.24 -15.91
N HIS A 468 8.35 15.21 -15.16
CA HIS A 468 7.06 14.54 -15.33
C HIS A 468 5.90 15.47 -14.99
N LEU A 469 6.00 16.23 -13.91
CA LEU A 469 5.01 17.26 -13.56
C LEU A 469 4.88 18.34 -14.65
N TYR A 470 6.00 18.83 -15.15
CA TYR A 470 6.02 19.79 -16.25
C TYR A 470 5.35 19.23 -17.50
N ARG A 471 5.62 17.96 -17.85
CA ARG A 471 4.96 17.29 -18.99
C ARG A 471 3.45 17.22 -18.83
N LEU A 472 2.95 16.87 -17.65
CA LEU A 472 1.51 16.79 -17.38
C LEU A 472 0.83 18.17 -17.33
N TRP A 473 1.51 19.17 -16.80
CA TRP A 473 0.95 20.52 -16.62
C TRP A 473 1.03 21.37 -17.91
N GLY A 474 2.13 21.24 -18.66
CA GLY A 474 2.40 21.93 -19.92
C GLY A 474 2.96 23.36 -19.78
N PHE A 475 3.10 23.86 -18.56
CA PHE A 475 3.64 25.19 -18.23
C PHE A 475 4.72 25.08 -17.14
N PRO A 476 5.52 26.12 -16.87
CA PRO A 476 6.61 26.04 -15.88
C PRO A 476 6.14 25.54 -14.51
N VAL A 477 6.91 24.65 -13.90
CA VAL A 477 6.66 24.10 -12.56
C VAL A 477 7.80 24.48 -11.64
N LYS A 478 7.49 25.09 -10.50
CA LYS A 478 8.43 25.49 -9.46
C LYS A 478 8.20 24.64 -8.22
N LEU A 479 9.28 24.16 -7.62
CA LEU A 479 9.26 23.46 -6.34
C LEU A 479 9.95 24.31 -5.28
N GLU A 480 9.19 24.67 -4.27
CA GLU A 480 9.61 25.48 -3.14
C GLU A 480 9.66 24.64 -1.86
N GLU A 481 10.54 25.01 -0.95
CA GLU A 481 10.62 24.48 0.41
C GLU A 481 10.24 25.59 1.40
N LEU A 482 9.32 25.28 2.31
CA LEU A 482 8.98 26.14 3.44
C LEU A 482 9.93 25.83 4.61
N GLN A 483 10.69 26.82 5.04
CA GLN A 483 11.57 26.72 6.21
C GLN A 483 10.81 27.02 7.51
N ASP A 484 11.37 26.59 8.65
CA ASP A 484 10.80 26.79 9.99
C ASP A 484 10.58 28.29 10.33
N ASP A 485 11.40 29.17 9.77
CA ASP A 485 11.32 30.62 9.95
C ASP A 485 10.31 31.32 9.03
N GLY A 486 9.59 30.54 8.21
CA GLY A 486 8.62 31.02 7.23
C GLY A 486 9.24 31.48 5.91
N THR A 487 10.58 31.41 5.76
CA THR A 487 11.24 31.69 4.48
C THR A 487 10.98 30.58 3.47
N VAL A 488 11.04 30.94 2.18
CA VAL A 488 10.77 30.03 1.08
C VAL A 488 11.99 29.94 0.18
N ASN A 489 12.51 28.73 -0.02
CA ASN A 489 13.65 28.45 -0.87
C ASN A 489 13.21 27.67 -2.11
N ILE A 490 13.69 28.06 -3.30
CA ILE A 490 13.41 27.32 -4.53
C ILE A 490 14.35 26.12 -4.62
N LEU A 491 13.80 24.91 -4.55
CA LEU A 491 14.54 23.65 -4.69
C LEU A 491 14.79 23.25 -6.14
N GLY A 492 13.92 23.67 -7.05
CA GLY A 492 14.05 23.38 -8.47
C GLY A 492 12.91 23.96 -9.30
N GLN A 493 13.14 24.05 -10.61
CA GLN A 493 12.14 24.47 -11.57
C GLN A 493 12.31 23.72 -12.90
N CYS A 494 11.21 23.54 -13.63
CA CYS A 494 11.19 22.95 -14.96
C CYS A 494 10.24 23.78 -15.87
N PRO A 495 10.70 24.32 -17.01
CA PRO A 495 12.07 24.25 -17.53
C PRO A 495 13.05 25.02 -16.63
N GLN A 496 14.34 24.71 -16.71
CA GLN A 496 15.35 25.52 -16.03
C GLN A 496 15.38 26.91 -16.68
N GLU A 497 15.36 27.98 -15.90
CA GLU A 497 15.60 29.33 -16.44
C GLU A 497 16.96 29.34 -17.15
N ASN A 498 16.95 29.71 -18.43
CA ASN A 498 18.17 29.97 -19.18
C ASN A 498 18.91 31.11 -18.47
N LYS A 499 20.12 30.86 -17.99
CA LYS A 499 21.00 31.90 -17.42
C LYS A 499 21.58 32.86 -18.48
N ASP A 500 21.10 32.83 -19.72
CA ASP A 500 21.76 33.45 -20.87
C ASP A 500 21.05 34.68 -21.49
N ASP A 501 20.02 35.26 -20.86
CA ASP A 501 19.40 36.53 -21.33
C ASP A 501 19.80 37.76 -20.50
N SER A 502 21.02 37.75 -19.95
CA SER A 502 21.65 38.95 -19.38
C SER A 502 23.06 39.14 -19.94
N ILE A 503 23.14 39.64 -21.18
CA ILE A 503 24.28 40.40 -21.70
C ILE A 503 23.75 41.67 -22.36
#